data_AF-A0A8J5JE64-F1
#
_entry.id   AF-A0A8J5JE64-F1
#
_cell.length_a   1.000
_cell.length_b   1.000
_cell.length_c   1.000
_cell.angle_alpha   90.00
_cell.angle_beta   90.00
_cell.angle_gamma   90.00
#
_symmetry.space_group_name_H-M   'P 1'
#
loop_
_entity.id
_entity.type
_entity.pdbx_description
1 polymer ?
#
loop_
_entity_poly.entity_id
_entity_poly.type
_entity_poly.pdbx_seq_one_letter_code
_entity_poly.pdbx_strand_id
1 'polypeptide(L)'
;MVMCFCGNVHNTLAGFSLNNKSYLPHPPSVSLAKLGSIIQQHKSHNCTSTRELGLFVYNQTMAWIRVQSICLHHLTEAIYISSEASKWLFTGKDPRDWLVAKVRLGVNVAEAVANRMVGLQARVTQEWESILWTMVSLITCWDPQYFGHTVPSQCLKFWVLSMFTSHDACPNVHLRLEFLRLFQMWSEVDIAKTNLGVRIARGLTTTLLYLQLDNLMVKGGGPGLAQPLAHLLDRLTNHGHLRTVAEAAISQVKDFKLGNDARCLVHLVELASQMARKTQEWYEEGHLNALAAVTKFNNALDLLQMLVTESPTMEVFESPGLAQIAAAALVTVTSSFLNVASKLMSQKPKTYRFLFLYIDMMYERLTARKSPKAVSVVLKREHMHALFLIRKATHDKGISFVHLSALFLQGLFEERTESCPERFLDSVTQAVMEAPVLLHSSKMVVDESTLIHLLLTSPSDPFTRCPLDSDTYSRLPDLQDDIVAWRKNNDIDSSYVEDSEDVRLTRDQNRLLV
;
A
#
# COMPACT_ATOMS: atom_id res chain seq x y z
N MET A 1 0.87 16.10 33.70
CA MET A 1 -0.18 15.74 34.67
C MET A 1 -1.45 15.42 33.88
N VAL A 2 -1.56 14.18 33.39
CA VAL A 2 -2.70 13.66 32.65
C VAL A 2 -3.05 12.36 33.35
N MET A 3 -4.16 12.35 34.10
CA MET A 3 -4.67 11.15 34.75
C MET A 3 -5.36 10.28 33.70
N CYS A 4 -4.77 9.14 33.38
CA CYS A 4 -5.43 8.04 32.68
C CYS A 4 -6.26 7.25 33.69
N PHE A 5 -7.58 7.39 33.65
CA PHE A 5 -8.51 6.40 34.20
C PHE A 5 -8.83 5.39 33.10
N CYS A 6 -8.08 4.28 33.06
CA CYS A 6 -8.50 3.05 32.39
C CYS A 6 -8.86 2.03 33.48
N GLY A 7 -10.16 1.91 33.77
CA GLY A 7 -10.69 0.86 34.63
C GLY A 7 -10.56 -0.51 33.94
N ASN A 8 -9.98 -1.47 34.66
CA ASN A 8 -9.77 -2.85 34.27
C ASN A 8 -11.10 -3.59 33.93
N VAL A 9 -11.33 -3.87 32.65
CA VAL A 9 -12.36 -4.84 32.18
C VAL A 9 -11.71 -6.09 31.54
N HIS A 10 -10.38 -6.24 31.58
CA HIS A 10 -9.68 -7.31 30.86
C HIS A 10 -9.65 -8.70 31.53
N ASN A 11 -10.11 -8.87 32.77
CA ASN A 11 -9.87 -10.12 33.52
C ASN A 11 -10.88 -11.26 33.33
N THR A 12 -11.96 -11.12 32.55
CA THR A 12 -12.93 -12.22 32.35
C THR A 12 -12.63 -13.14 31.16
N LEU A 13 -11.55 -12.91 30.41
CA LEU A 13 -11.20 -13.69 29.20
C LEU A 13 -9.80 -14.32 29.23
N ALA A 14 -9.07 -14.25 30.36
CA ALA A 14 -7.72 -14.79 30.50
C ALA A 14 -7.64 -16.34 30.45
N GLY A 15 -8.78 -17.06 30.40
CA GLY A 15 -8.82 -18.53 30.30
C GLY A 15 -8.60 -19.11 28.90
N PHE A 16 -8.50 -18.28 27.85
CA PHE A 16 -8.30 -18.75 26.47
C PHE A 16 -6.82 -18.74 26.06
N SER A 17 -6.00 -19.55 26.73
CA SER A 17 -4.61 -19.76 26.32
C SER A 17 -4.56 -20.62 25.05
N LEU A 18 -3.94 -20.10 23.99
CA LEU A 18 -3.68 -20.80 22.71
C LEU A 18 -2.58 -21.88 22.83
N ASN A 19 -2.03 -22.11 24.03
CA ASN A 19 -0.79 -22.87 24.26
C ASN A 19 -0.99 -24.23 24.95
N ASN A 20 -2.12 -24.93 24.74
CA ASN A 20 -2.28 -26.29 25.26
C ASN A 20 -1.88 -27.36 24.25
N LYS A 21 -0.79 -28.08 24.59
CA LYS A 21 -0.28 -29.26 23.91
C LYS A 21 -1.34 -30.37 23.84
N SER A 22 -1.51 -30.93 22.64
CA SER A 22 -1.92 -32.31 22.34
C SER A 22 -3.08 -32.93 23.14
N TYR A 23 -4.23 -32.25 23.24
CA TYR A 23 -5.50 -32.97 23.37
C TYR A 23 -6.10 -33.11 21.98
N LEU A 24 -6.12 -34.34 21.44
CA LEU A 24 -7.03 -34.66 20.34
C LEU A 24 -8.45 -34.37 20.87
N PRO A 25 -9.19 -33.42 20.28
CA PRO A 25 -10.51 -33.10 20.78
C PRO A 25 -11.39 -34.34 20.64
N HIS A 26 -12.03 -34.77 21.73
CA HIS A 26 -13.14 -35.69 21.65
C HIS A 26 -14.16 -35.15 20.63
N PRO A 27 -14.80 -36.02 19.82
CA PRO A 27 -15.80 -35.58 18.88
C PRO A 27 -16.86 -34.75 19.63
N PRO A 28 -17.27 -33.60 19.09
CA PRO A 28 -18.24 -32.72 19.74
C PRO A 28 -19.53 -33.48 20.06
N SER A 29 -20.09 -33.22 21.24
CA SER A 29 -21.23 -33.96 21.79
C SER A 29 -22.57 -33.61 21.14
N VAL A 30 -22.61 -32.55 20.32
CA VAL A 30 -23.80 -32.03 19.66
C VAL A 30 -23.57 -31.88 18.16
N SER A 31 -24.53 -32.35 17.35
CA SER A 31 -24.48 -32.20 15.89
C SER A 31 -24.66 -30.73 15.46
N LEU A 32 -24.06 -30.35 14.33
CA LEU A 32 -24.20 -29.00 13.78
C LEU A 32 -25.65 -28.62 13.49
N ALA A 33 -26.45 -29.55 12.94
CA ALA A 33 -27.88 -29.33 12.70
C ALA A 33 -28.64 -28.95 13.98
N LYS A 34 -28.31 -29.58 15.12
CA LYS A 34 -28.91 -29.24 16.42
C LYS A 34 -28.42 -27.89 16.95
N LEU A 35 -27.15 -27.53 16.73
CA LEU A 35 -26.65 -26.20 17.07
C LEU A 35 -27.30 -25.11 16.20
N GLY A 36 -27.49 -25.39 14.91
CA GLY A 36 -28.21 -24.51 13.99
C GLY A 36 -29.67 -24.30 14.37
N SER A 37 -30.37 -25.36 14.80
CA SER A 37 -31.76 -25.23 15.26
C SER A 37 -31.87 -24.45 16.57
N ILE A 38 -30.93 -24.63 17.51
CA ILE A 38 -30.79 -23.77 18.69
C ILE A 38 -30.63 -22.30 18.26
N ILE A 39 -29.83 -22.05 17.21
CA ILE A 39 -29.66 -20.69 16.70
C ILE A 39 -30.99 -20.08 16.21
N GLN A 40 -31.73 -20.84 15.40
CA GLN A 40 -32.98 -20.38 14.80
C GLN A 40 -34.09 -20.19 15.85
N GLN A 41 -34.23 -21.13 16.79
CA GLN A 41 -35.24 -21.05 17.87
C GLN A 41 -35.01 -19.86 18.80
N HIS A 42 -33.76 -19.49 19.05
CA HIS A 42 -33.48 -18.33 19.88
C HIS A 42 -33.74 -17.01 19.15
N LYS A 43 -33.56 -16.93 17.81
CA LYS A 43 -33.90 -15.72 17.04
C LYS A 43 -35.37 -15.33 17.21
N SER A 44 -36.26 -16.29 17.45
CA SER A 44 -37.69 -16.04 17.68
C SER A 44 -38.06 -15.64 19.12
N HIS A 45 -37.19 -15.85 20.10
CA HIS A 45 -37.50 -15.64 21.51
C HIS A 45 -36.43 -14.73 22.15
N ASN A 46 -36.81 -13.48 22.43
CA ASN A 46 -35.94 -12.41 22.94
C ASN A 46 -35.57 -12.64 24.43
N CYS A 47 -34.95 -13.78 24.73
CA CYS A 47 -34.71 -14.28 26.07
C CYS A 47 -33.41 -13.75 26.68
N THR A 48 -33.35 -13.59 28.01
CA THR A 48 -32.21 -13.02 28.74
C THR A 48 -31.06 -14.02 29.00
N SER A 49 -31.23 -15.31 28.70
CA SER A 49 -30.18 -16.36 28.83
C SER A 49 -29.24 -16.47 27.62
N THR A 50 -29.15 -15.43 26.78
CA THR A 50 -28.45 -15.43 25.47
C THR A 50 -26.96 -15.74 25.55
N ARG A 51 -26.29 -15.28 26.62
CA ARG A 51 -24.83 -15.30 26.68
C ARG A 51 -24.26 -16.70 26.97
N GLU A 52 -24.81 -17.42 27.93
CA GLU A 52 -24.34 -18.78 28.27
C GLU A 52 -24.57 -19.74 27.12
N LEU A 53 -25.74 -19.64 26.48
CA LEU A 53 -26.06 -20.42 25.29
C LEU A 53 -25.14 -20.05 24.12
N GLY A 54 -24.91 -18.75 23.86
CA GLY A 54 -23.97 -18.29 22.84
C GLY A 54 -22.55 -18.81 23.07
N LEU A 55 -22.09 -18.83 24.32
CA LEU A 55 -20.78 -19.39 24.68
C LEU A 55 -20.72 -20.90 24.45
N PHE A 56 -21.76 -21.62 24.85
CA PHE A 56 -21.86 -23.06 24.64
C PHE A 56 -21.83 -23.39 23.14
N VAL A 57 -22.68 -22.76 22.33
CA VAL A 57 -22.74 -22.97 20.88
C VAL A 57 -21.39 -22.65 20.25
N TYR A 58 -20.79 -21.49 20.57
CA TYR A 58 -19.49 -21.08 20.07
C TYR A 58 -18.40 -22.11 20.39
N ASN A 59 -18.33 -22.61 21.64
CA ASN A 59 -17.32 -23.59 22.02
C ASN A 59 -17.50 -24.94 21.29
N GLN A 60 -18.75 -25.39 21.11
CA GLN A 60 -19.02 -26.64 20.39
C GLN A 60 -18.67 -26.53 18.90
N THR A 61 -19.02 -25.42 18.24
CA THR A 61 -18.67 -25.21 16.83
C THR A 61 -17.17 -24.99 16.64
N MET A 62 -16.49 -24.35 17.58
CA MET A 62 -15.03 -24.25 17.58
C MET A 62 -14.35 -25.63 17.68
N ALA A 63 -14.93 -26.57 18.44
CA ALA A 63 -14.45 -27.95 18.47
C ALA A 63 -14.61 -28.62 17.10
N TRP A 64 -15.78 -28.48 16.45
CA TRP A 64 -16.00 -28.94 15.07
C TRP A 64 -14.98 -28.34 14.07
N ILE A 65 -14.74 -27.03 14.13
CA ILE A 65 -13.77 -26.34 13.26
C ILE A 65 -12.37 -26.92 13.40
N ARG A 66 -11.99 -27.50 14.54
CA ARG A 66 -10.67 -28.12 14.77
C ARG A 66 -10.58 -29.58 14.34
N VAL A 67 -11.68 -30.27 14.05
CA VAL A 67 -11.68 -31.67 13.61
C VAL A 67 -11.11 -31.77 12.20
N GLN A 68 -9.94 -32.40 12.02
CA GLN A 68 -9.27 -32.48 10.71
C GLN A 68 -10.12 -33.18 9.64
N SER A 69 -10.90 -34.19 10.02
CA SER A 69 -11.73 -35.01 9.12
C SER A 69 -13.12 -34.45 8.81
N ILE A 70 -13.46 -33.24 9.28
CA ILE A 70 -14.76 -32.62 8.96
C ILE A 70 -14.84 -32.37 7.44
N CYS A 71 -15.98 -32.69 6.83
CA CYS A 71 -16.20 -32.35 5.43
C CYS A 71 -16.38 -30.83 5.26
N LEU A 72 -16.15 -30.35 4.04
CA LEU A 72 -16.11 -28.92 3.74
C LEU A 72 -17.44 -28.19 3.99
N HIS A 73 -18.56 -28.87 3.71
CA HIS A 73 -19.90 -28.37 3.99
C HIS A 73 -20.11 -28.12 5.50
N HIS A 74 -19.82 -29.11 6.34
CA HIS A 74 -19.92 -28.98 7.79
C HIS A 74 -18.91 -27.95 8.35
N LEU A 75 -17.74 -27.80 7.75
CA LEU A 75 -16.82 -26.72 8.12
C LEU A 75 -17.43 -25.34 7.87
N THR A 76 -18.02 -25.14 6.70
CA THR A 76 -18.69 -23.89 6.34
C THR A 76 -19.84 -23.59 7.30
N GLU A 77 -20.68 -24.59 7.58
CA GLU A 77 -21.78 -24.49 8.53
C GLU A 77 -21.28 -24.16 9.95
N ALA A 78 -20.23 -24.83 10.43
CA ALA A 78 -19.63 -24.57 11.74
C ALA A 78 -19.08 -23.13 11.85
N ILE A 79 -18.45 -22.60 10.79
CA ILE A 79 -17.96 -21.21 10.74
C ILE A 79 -19.14 -20.23 10.83
N TYR A 80 -20.20 -20.48 10.06
CA TYR A 80 -21.39 -19.64 10.08
C TYR A 80 -22.07 -19.62 11.45
N ILE A 81 -22.33 -20.80 12.04
CA ILE A 81 -22.94 -20.93 13.37
C ILE A 81 -22.05 -20.25 14.42
N SER A 82 -20.72 -20.41 14.37
CA SER A 82 -19.80 -19.73 15.29
C SER A 82 -19.87 -18.21 15.16
N SER A 83 -19.95 -17.71 13.93
CA SER A 83 -20.04 -16.27 13.65
C SER A 83 -21.32 -15.68 14.23
N GLU A 84 -22.47 -16.36 14.05
CA GLU A 84 -23.75 -15.94 14.63
C GLU A 84 -23.73 -16.03 16.17
N ALA A 85 -23.21 -17.12 16.74
CA ALA A 85 -23.06 -17.27 18.19
C ALA A 85 -22.15 -16.18 18.79
N SER A 86 -21.12 -15.76 18.06
CA SER A 86 -20.25 -14.65 18.48
C SER A 86 -21.01 -13.32 18.59
N LYS A 87 -22.01 -13.06 17.73
CA LYS A 87 -22.84 -11.86 17.86
C LYS A 87 -23.61 -11.88 19.19
N TRP A 88 -24.14 -13.02 19.57
CA TRP A 88 -24.94 -13.19 20.79
C TRP A 88 -24.13 -13.02 22.08
N LEU A 89 -22.90 -13.53 22.08
CA LEU A 89 -21.97 -13.38 23.21
C LEU A 89 -21.74 -11.92 23.62
N PHE A 90 -21.90 -11.00 22.67
CA PHE A 90 -21.60 -9.58 22.83
C PHE A 90 -22.80 -8.67 22.56
N THR A 91 -24.03 -9.22 22.45
CA THR A 91 -25.25 -8.41 22.40
C THR A 91 -25.35 -7.57 23.67
N GLY A 92 -25.52 -6.25 23.53
CA GLY A 92 -25.59 -5.30 24.66
C GLY A 92 -24.25 -4.88 25.26
N LYS A 93 -23.12 -5.30 24.65
CA LYS A 93 -21.77 -4.84 25.00
C LYS A 93 -21.26 -3.79 24.02
N ASP A 94 -20.06 -3.29 24.31
CA ASP A 94 -19.30 -2.44 23.39
C ASP A 94 -19.16 -3.16 22.02
N PRO A 95 -19.54 -2.52 20.90
CA PRO A 95 -19.39 -3.09 19.56
C PRO A 95 -17.97 -3.60 19.25
N ARG A 96 -16.96 -3.06 19.94
CA ARG A 96 -15.55 -3.50 19.81
C ARG A 96 -15.33 -4.93 20.32
N ASP A 97 -16.05 -5.36 21.36
CA ASP A 97 -15.88 -6.72 21.90
C ASP A 97 -16.33 -7.79 20.90
N TRP A 98 -17.42 -7.53 20.16
CA TRP A 98 -17.86 -8.40 19.07
C TRP A 98 -16.80 -8.51 17.98
N LEU A 99 -16.15 -7.40 17.63
CA LEU A 99 -15.08 -7.37 16.64
C LEU A 99 -13.89 -8.25 17.09
N VAL A 100 -13.55 -8.23 18.37
CA VAL A 100 -12.50 -9.09 18.97
C VAL A 100 -12.85 -10.55 18.81
N ALA A 101 -14.10 -10.94 19.09
CA ALA A 101 -14.54 -12.31 18.94
C ALA A 101 -14.57 -12.76 17.47
N LYS A 102 -15.05 -11.90 16.57
CA LYS A 102 -15.06 -12.16 15.12
C LYS A 102 -13.66 -12.40 14.58
N VAL A 103 -12.72 -11.53 14.95
CA VAL A 103 -11.31 -11.64 14.56
C VAL A 103 -10.68 -12.92 15.12
N ARG A 104 -10.88 -13.23 16.40
CA ARG A 104 -10.39 -14.48 17.02
C ARG A 104 -10.96 -15.72 16.34
N LEU A 105 -12.24 -15.72 15.97
CA LEU A 105 -12.85 -16.80 15.18
C LEU A 105 -12.12 -16.93 13.85
N GLY A 106 -11.94 -15.82 13.12
CA GLY A 106 -11.21 -15.80 11.85
C GLY A 106 -9.81 -16.42 11.96
N VAL A 107 -9.03 -16.05 12.99
CA VAL A 107 -7.69 -16.62 13.21
C VAL A 107 -7.75 -18.12 13.48
N ASN A 108 -8.67 -18.59 14.33
CA ASN A 108 -8.81 -20.03 14.58
C ASN A 108 -9.25 -20.80 13.33
N VAL A 109 -10.10 -20.20 12.48
CA VAL A 109 -10.47 -20.78 11.19
C VAL A 109 -9.23 -20.87 10.29
N ALA A 110 -8.41 -19.82 10.24
CA ALA A 110 -7.17 -19.83 9.47
C ALA A 110 -6.21 -20.93 9.93
N GLU A 111 -6.02 -21.09 11.23
CA GLU A 111 -5.22 -22.17 11.80
C GLU A 111 -5.76 -23.55 11.41
N ALA A 112 -7.08 -23.76 11.53
CA ALA A 112 -7.70 -25.02 11.17
C ALA A 112 -7.58 -25.33 9.67
N VAL A 113 -7.77 -24.33 8.80
CA VAL A 113 -7.63 -24.47 7.35
C VAL A 113 -6.19 -24.78 6.98
N ALA A 114 -5.21 -24.03 7.51
CA ALA A 114 -3.80 -24.28 7.27
C ALA A 114 -3.39 -25.71 7.63
N ASN A 115 -3.79 -26.19 8.82
CA ASN A 115 -3.49 -27.56 9.26
C ASN A 115 -4.10 -28.64 8.36
N ARG A 116 -5.26 -28.40 7.75
CA ARG A 116 -5.86 -29.35 6.79
C ARG A 116 -5.16 -29.30 5.44
N MET A 117 -4.86 -28.10 4.94
CA MET A 117 -4.34 -27.92 3.59
C MET A 117 -2.87 -28.31 3.45
N VAL A 118 -2.06 -28.18 4.52
CA VAL A 118 -0.64 -28.59 4.50
C VAL A 118 -0.48 -30.09 4.18
N GLY A 119 -1.38 -30.95 4.66
CA GLY A 119 -1.33 -32.39 4.40
C GLY A 119 -1.74 -32.80 2.98
N LEU A 120 -2.45 -31.92 2.25
CA LEU A 120 -3.07 -32.27 0.97
C LEU A 120 -2.27 -31.83 -0.26
N GLN A 121 -1.12 -31.13 -0.08
CA GLN A 121 -0.43 -30.40 -1.15
C GLN A 121 -1.42 -29.55 -1.98
N ALA A 122 -2.52 -29.11 -1.36
CA ALA A 122 -3.74 -28.79 -2.07
C ALA A 122 -3.65 -27.42 -2.73
N ARG A 123 -3.90 -27.42 -4.05
CA ARG A 123 -4.37 -26.25 -4.79
C ARG A 123 -5.74 -25.82 -4.24
N VAL A 124 -5.94 -24.52 -4.06
CA VAL A 124 -7.24 -23.95 -3.67
C VAL A 124 -8.24 -24.26 -4.79
N THR A 125 -9.22 -25.12 -4.48
CA THR A 125 -10.38 -25.36 -5.35
C THR A 125 -11.45 -24.30 -5.11
N GLN A 126 -12.44 -24.21 -6.01
CA GLN A 126 -13.55 -23.27 -5.88
C GLN A 126 -14.31 -23.42 -4.55
N GLU A 127 -14.44 -24.65 -4.04
CA GLU A 127 -15.12 -24.88 -2.76
C GLU A 127 -14.32 -24.32 -1.57
N TRP A 128 -12.99 -24.49 -1.57
CA TRP A 128 -12.11 -23.90 -0.56
C TRP A 128 -12.13 -22.38 -0.62
N GLU A 129 -12.26 -21.81 -1.82
CA GLU A 129 -12.27 -20.36 -2.03
C GLU A 129 -13.36 -19.66 -1.18
N SER A 130 -14.57 -20.23 -1.13
CA SER A 130 -15.67 -19.68 -0.32
C SER A 130 -15.35 -19.63 1.18
N ILE A 131 -14.71 -20.68 1.70
CA ILE A 131 -14.28 -20.72 3.11
C ILE A 131 -13.16 -19.72 3.35
N LEU A 132 -12.22 -19.59 2.41
CA LEU A 132 -11.10 -18.66 2.53
C LEU A 132 -11.56 -17.20 2.50
N TRP A 133 -12.52 -16.85 1.63
CA TRP A 133 -13.18 -15.55 1.66
C TRP A 133 -13.88 -15.29 2.98
N THR A 134 -14.62 -16.28 3.49
CA THR A 134 -15.27 -16.18 4.80
C THR A 134 -14.24 -15.95 5.91
N MET A 135 -13.15 -16.72 5.92
CA MET A 135 -12.06 -16.59 6.87
C MET A 135 -11.41 -15.20 6.82
N VAL A 136 -11.05 -14.70 5.64
CA VAL A 136 -10.50 -13.35 5.47
C VAL A 136 -11.50 -12.29 5.96
N SER A 137 -12.79 -12.44 5.64
CA SER A 137 -13.85 -11.50 6.05
C SER A 137 -14.01 -11.37 7.58
N LEU A 138 -13.62 -12.42 8.31
CA LEU A 138 -13.62 -12.45 9.77
C LEU A 138 -12.42 -11.69 10.35
N ILE A 139 -11.29 -11.64 9.64
CA ILE A 139 -10.03 -11.02 10.07
C ILE A 139 -9.86 -9.60 9.49
N THR A 140 -10.75 -9.15 8.60
CA THR A 140 -10.59 -7.87 7.86
C THR A 140 -10.37 -6.65 8.75
N CYS A 141 -10.89 -6.67 9.97
CA CYS A 141 -10.78 -5.59 10.93
C CYS A 141 -9.65 -5.79 11.96
N TRP A 142 -8.68 -6.67 11.68
CA TRP A 142 -7.52 -6.87 12.54
C TRP A 142 -6.72 -5.57 12.69
N ASP A 143 -6.45 -5.20 13.93
CA ASP A 143 -5.62 -4.08 14.35
C ASP A 143 -4.79 -4.53 15.57
N PRO A 144 -3.45 -4.57 15.46
CA PRO A 144 -2.59 -5.04 16.54
C PRO A 144 -2.75 -4.24 17.85
N GLN A 145 -3.19 -2.98 17.79
CA GLN A 145 -3.41 -2.16 18.99
C GLN A 145 -4.59 -2.66 19.83
N TYR A 146 -5.62 -3.25 19.21
CA TYR A 146 -6.84 -3.66 19.90
C TYR A 146 -6.88 -5.15 20.25
N PHE A 147 -6.33 -6.02 19.39
CA PHE A 147 -6.45 -7.48 19.57
C PHE A 147 -5.27 -8.11 20.30
N GLY A 148 -4.21 -7.33 20.59
CA GLY A 148 -2.97 -7.81 21.19
C GLY A 148 -2.19 -8.77 20.29
N HIS A 149 -1.19 -9.43 20.86
CA HIS A 149 -0.32 -10.35 20.11
C HIS A 149 -0.97 -11.75 20.02
N THR A 150 -1.88 -11.93 19.07
CA THR A 150 -2.20 -13.30 18.62
C THR A 150 -1.07 -13.77 17.72
N VAL A 151 -0.32 -14.79 18.13
CA VAL A 151 0.83 -15.29 17.37
C VAL A 151 0.37 -16.44 16.47
N PRO A 152 0.37 -16.26 15.13
CA PRO A 152 0.06 -17.35 14.21
C PRO A 152 1.06 -18.51 14.36
N SER A 153 0.57 -19.74 14.24
CA SER A 153 1.40 -20.94 14.22
C SER A 153 2.35 -20.93 13.01
N GLN A 154 3.45 -21.69 13.10
CA GLN A 154 4.37 -21.85 11.97
C GLN A 154 3.66 -22.49 10.76
N CYS A 155 2.73 -23.42 11.02
CA CYS A 155 1.91 -24.05 9.98
C CYS A 155 1.11 -23.00 9.20
N LEU A 156 0.38 -22.13 9.90
CA LEU A 156 -0.37 -21.03 9.30
C LEU A 156 0.54 -20.08 8.50
N LYS A 157 1.70 -19.70 9.06
CA LYS A 157 2.66 -18.81 8.39
C LYS A 157 3.16 -19.39 7.07
N PHE A 158 3.60 -20.65 7.06
CA PHE A 158 4.09 -21.31 5.85
C PHE A 158 2.99 -21.49 4.81
N TRP A 159 1.79 -21.85 5.25
CA TRP A 159 0.65 -22.01 4.35
C TRP A 159 0.23 -20.67 3.72
N VAL A 160 0.09 -19.59 4.50
CA VAL A 160 -0.20 -18.24 3.98
C VAL A 160 0.87 -17.81 2.98
N LEU A 161 2.14 -18.01 3.30
CA LEU A 161 3.24 -17.67 2.40
C LEU A 161 3.17 -18.47 1.09
N SER A 162 2.83 -19.75 1.15
CA SER A 162 2.64 -20.60 -0.04
C SER A 162 1.49 -20.08 -0.92
N MET A 163 0.33 -19.81 -0.31
CA MET A 163 -0.81 -19.25 -1.02
C MET A 163 -0.51 -17.89 -1.65
N PHE A 164 0.23 -17.03 -0.94
CA PHE A 164 0.60 -15.71 -1.41
C PHE A 164 1.60 -15.74 -2.57
N THR A 165 2.60 -16.63 -2.51
CA THR A 165 3.72 -16.65 -3.46
C THR A 165 3.51 -17.56 -4.68
N SER A 166 2.58 -18.52 -4.62
CA SER A 166 2.38 -19.51 -5.68
C SER A 166 1.01 -19.37 -6.34
N HIS A 167 1.02 -19.09 -7.65
CA HIS A 167 -0.19 -19.09 -8.48
C HIS A 167 -0.85 -20.48 -8.54
N ASP A 168 -0.05 -21.55 -8.53
CA ASP A 168 -0.59 -22.92 -8.54
C ASP A 168 -1.28 -23.26 -7.23
N ALA A 169 -0.77 -22.73 -6.11
CA ALA A 169 -1.35 -22.94 -4.80
C ALA A 169 -2.67 -22.15 -4.64
N CYS A 170 -2.69 -20.89 -5.07
CA CYS A 170 -3.88 -20.03 -5.05
C CYS A 170 -4.04 -19.27 -6.38
N PRO A 171 -4.80 -19.85 -7.34
CA PRO A 171 -5.00 -19.23 -8.65
C PRO A 171 -5.78 -17.91 -8.58
N ASN A 172 -6.70 -17.77 -7.60
CA ASN A 172 -7.45 -16.53 -7.43
C ASN A 172 -6.53 -15.43 -6.85
N VAL A 173 -6.20 -14.45 -7.70
CA VAL A 173 -5.31 -13.35 -7.32
C VAL A 173 -5.91 -12.39 -6.29
N HIS A 174 -7.23 -12.16 -6.31
CA HIS A 174 -7.89 -11.30 -5.33
C HIS A 174 -7.83 -11.92 -3.93
N LEU A 175 -7.98 -13.25 -3.84
CA LEU A 175 -7.81 -13.96 -2.58
C LEU A 175 -6.35 -13.89 -2.09
N ARG A 176 -5.37 -13.98 -2.99
CA ARG A 176 -3.95 -13.76 -2.64
C ARG A 176 -3.70 -12.36 -2.06
N LEU A 177 -4.29 -11.32 -2.66
CA LEU A 177 -4.18 -9.95 -2.15
C LEU A 177 -4.76 -9.83 -0.74
N GLU A 178 -5.87 -10.50 -0.46
CA GLU A 178 -6.47 -10.47 0.88
C GLU A 178 -5.62 -11.14 1.97
N PHE A 179 -4.72 -12.06 1.60
CA PHE A 179 -3.76 -12.63 2.56
C PHE A 179 -2.75 -11.61 3.09
N LEU A 180 -2.63 -10.41 2.48
CA LEU A 180 -1.84 -9.31 3.03
C LEU A 180 -2.23 -8.98 4.49
N ARG A 181 -3.51 -9.13 4.84
CA ARG A 181 -4.01 -8.87 6.20
C ARG A 181 -3.42 -9.82 7.23
N LEU A 182 -3.11 -11.06 6.84
CA LEU A 182 -2.55 -12.06 7.75
C LEU A 182 -1.09 -11.77 8.09
N PHE A 183 -0.34 -11.09 7.22
CA PHE A 183 1.03 -10.69 7.53
C PHE A 183 1.10 -9.63 8.65
N GLN A 184 0.05 -8.81 8.82
CA GLN A 184 -0.03 -7.87 9.95
C GLN A 184 -0.02 -8.57 11.33
N MET A 185 -0.36 -9.85 11.37
CA MET A 185 -0.33 -10.65 12.59
C MET A 185 1.05 -11.22 12.92
N TRP A 186 2.01 -11.13 12.01
CA TRP A 186 3.32 -11.75 12.19
C TRP A 186 4.20 -10.86 13.07
N SER A 187 4.99 -11.45 13.96
CA SER A 187 5.89 -10.69 14.84
C SER A 187 7.04 -10.08 14.04
N GLU A 188 7.69 -9.03 14.57
CA GLU A 188 8.91 -8.46 13.96
C GLU A 188 9.98 -9.52 13.74
N VAL A 189 10.14 -10.43 14.70
CA VAL A 189 11.08 -11.56 14.62
C VAL A 189 10.75 -12.51 13.46
N ASP A 190 9.47 -12.68 13.10
CA ASP A 190 9.10 -13.52 11.97
C ASP A 190 9.41 -12.86 10.63
N ILE A 191 9.17 -11.56 10.50
CA ILE A 191 9.47 -10.83 9.27
C ILE A 191 10.99 -10.68 9.07
N ALA A 192 11.73 -10.39 10.14
CA ALA A 192 13.18 -10.25 10.12
C ALA A 192 13.94 -11.53 9.68
N LYS A 193 13.29 -12.70 9.71
CA LYS A 193 13.89 -13.95 9.21
C LYS A 193 14.10 -13.83 7.70
N THR A 194 15.36 -13.81 7.28
CA THR A 194 15.79 -13.58 5.90
C THR A 194 15.04 -14.42 4.87
N ASN A 195 14.82 -15.71 5.16
CA ASN A 195 14.13 -16.62 4.23
C ASN A 195 12.64 -16.30 4.08
N LEU A 196 11.95 -15.85 5.14
CA LEU A 196 10.55 -15.48 5.09
C LEU A 196 10.39 -14.10 4.48
N GLY A 197 11.13 -13.10 4.97
CA GLY A 197 11.07 -11.73 4.48
C GLY A 197 11.33 -11.60 2.97
N VAL A 198 12.36 -12.27 2.44
CA VAL A 198 12.65 -12.26 0.99
C VAL A 198 11.56 -12.96 0.19
N ARG A 199 10.98 -14.04 0.71
CA ARG A 199 9.86 -14.73 0.04
C ARG A 199 8.60 -13.87 0.02
N ILE A 200 8.30 -13.15 1.10
CA ILE A 200 7.19 -12.20 1.14
C ILE A 200 7.43 -11.09 0.10
N ALA A 201 8.63 -10.50 0.07
CA ALA A 201 8.98 -9.45 -0.88
C ALA A 201 8.80 -9.91 -2.34
N ARG A 202 9.25 -11.12 -2.70
CA ARG A 202 9.02 -11.71 -4.03
C ARG A 202 7.55 -12.04 -4.32
N GLY A 203 6.81 -12.48 -3.30
CA GLY A 203 5.37 -12.68 -3.41
C GLY A 203 4.63 -11.37 -3.71
N LEU A 204 5.07 -10.26 -3.10
CA LEU A 204 4.51 -8.93 -3.35
C LEU A 204 4.71 -8.53 -4.81
N THR A 205 5.91 -8.70 -5.38
CA THR A 205 6.18 -8.24 -6.76
C THR A 205 5.34 -8.96 -7.81
N THR A 206 4.95 -10.21 -7.56
CA THR A 206 4.07 -10.97 -8.46
C THR A 206 2.58 -10.71 -8.21
N THR A 207 2.17 -10.54 -6.95
CA THR A 207 0.76 -10.41 -6.58
C THR A 207 0.25 -8.99 -6.77
N LEU A 208 1.07 -7.98 -6.47
CA LEU A 208 0.65 -6.57 -6.49
C LEU A 208 0.48 -6.01 -7.90
N LEU A 209 1.00 -6.66 -8.95
CA LEU A 209 0.70 -6.30 -10.34
C LEU A 209 -0.80 -6.39 -10.69
N TYR A 210 -1.56 -7.16 -9.90
CA TYR A 210 -3.00 -7.33 -10.07
C TYR A 210 -3.82 -6.49 -9.08
N LEU A 211 -3.13 -5.73 -8.21
CA LEU A 211 -3.79 -4.86 -7.25
C LEU A 211 -4.51 -3.74 -8.00
N GLN A 212 -5.77 -3.52 -7.68
CA GLN A 212 -6.57 -2.42 -8.23
C GLN A 212 -6.92 -1.41 -7.14
N LEU A 213 -7.35 -0.22 -7.56
CA LEU A 213 -7.76 0.84 -6.65
C LEU A 213 -8.86 0.38 -5.67
N ASP A 214 -9.83 -0.40 -6.16
CA ASP A 214 -10.95 -0.92 -5.35
C ASP A 214 -10.50 -1.92 -4.26
N ASN A 215 -9.34 -2.57 -4.44
CA ASN A 215 -8.78 -3.42 -3.39
C ASN A 215 -8.16 -2.57 -2.26
N LEU A 216 -7.57 -1.42 -2.60
CA LEU A 216 -6.99 -0.48 -1.64
C LEU A 216 -8.05 0.35 -0.93
N MET A 217 -9.15 0.66 -1.63
CA MET A 217 -10.20 1.55 -1.17
C MET A 217 -11.59 0.93 -1.35
N VAL A 218 -12.25 0.62 -0.23
CA VAL A 218 -13.65 0.16 -0.24
C VAL A 218 -14.60 1.35 -0.13
N LYS A 219 -15.53 1.46 -1.07
CA LYS A 219 -16.62 2.46 -1.04
C LYS A 219 -17.45 2.25 0.24
N GLY A 220 -17.69 3.33 1.00
CA GLY A 220 -18.41 3.27 2.29
C GLY A 220 -17.52 3.14 3.52
N GLY A 221 -16.21 3.36 3.40
CA GLY A 221 -15.31 3.49 4.55
C GLY A 221 -14.85 2.16 5.17
N GLY A 222 -15.15 1.02 4.53
CA GLY A 222 -14.63 -0.28 4.94
C GLY A 222 -13.09 -0.35 4.91
N PRO A 223 -12.50 -1.29 5.68
CA PRO A 223 -11.06 -1.52 5.69
C PRO A 223 -10.60 -2.08 4.33
N GLY A 224 -9.92 -1.26 3.54
CA GLY A 224 -9.23 -1.72 2.33
C GLY A 224 -7.87 -2.35 2.64
N LEU A 225 -7.10 -2.67 1.60
CA LEU A 225 -5.76 -3.25 1.72
C LEU A 225 -4.64 -2.22 1.86
N ALA A 226 -4.93 -0.92 1.75
CA ALA A 226 -3.89 0.11 1.78
C ALA A 226 -3.08 0.15 3.07
N GLN A 227 -3.73 0.16 4.24
CA GLN A 227 -3.04 0.15 5.53
C GLN A 227 -2.29 -1.19 5.78
N PRO A 228 -2.87 -2.38 5.52
CA PRO A 228 -2.12 -3.64 5.55
C PRO A 228 -0.87 -3.64 4.67
N LEU A 229 -0.99 -3.13 3.45
CA LEU A 229 0.11 -3.06 2.51
C LEU A 229 1.20 -2.09 2.98
N ALA A 230 0.84 -0.86 3.37
CA ALA A 230 1.77 0.14 3.86
C ALA A 230 2.55 -0.38 5.08
N HIS A 231 1.86 -0.99 6.05
CA HIS A 231 2.50 -1.57 7.23
C HIS A 231 3.45 -2.73 6.88
N LEU A 232 3.08 -3.58 5.92
CA LEU A 232 3.96 -4.66 5.47
C LEU A 232 5.21 -4.12 4.76
N LEU A 233 5.05 -3.12 3.88
CA LEU A 233 6.16 -2.48 3.17
C LEU A 233 7.13 -1.80 4.15
N ASP A 234 6.61 -1.08 5.14
CA ASP A 234 7.41 -0.48 6.23
C ASP A 234 8.29 -1.53 6.90
N ARG A 235 7.68 -2.63 7.37
CA ARG A 235 8.40 -3.70 8.05
C ARG A 235 9.43 -4.37 7.14
N LEU A 236 9.10 -4.65 5.88
CA LEU A 236 10.05 -5.23 4.93
C LEU A 236 11.21 -4.28 4.61
N THR A 237 10.98 -2.97 4.63
CA THR A 237 12.02 -1.96 4.42
C THR A 237 12.94 -1.87 5.63
N ASN A 238 12.37 -1.82 6.83
CA ASN A 238 13.11 -1.75 8.09
C ASN A 238 14.02 -2.97 8.31
N HIS A 239 13.62 -4.15 7.80
CA HIS A 239 14.44 -5.38 7.82
C HIS A 239 15.28 -5.59 6.55
N GLY A 240 15.31 -4.63 5.63
CA GLY A 240 16.13 -4.66 4.42
C GLY A 240 15.70 -5.68 3.35
N HIS A 241 14.52 -6.30 3.48
CA HIS A 241 14.04 -7.29 2.53
C HIS A 241 13.61 -6.69 1.19
N LEU A 242 13.11 -5.44 1.18
CA LEU A 242 12.83 -4.71 -0.06
C LEU A 242 14.09 -4.36 -0.85
N ARG A 243 15.30 -4.44 -0.26
CA ARG A 243 16.56 -4.24 -0.98
C ARG A 243 16.72 -5.18 -2.15
N THR A 244 16.43 -6.46 -1.94
CA THR A 244 16.53 -7.46 -3.02
C THR A 244 15.60 -7.17 -4.19
N VAL A 245 14.42 -6.61 -3.92
CA VAL A 245 13.46 -6.19 -4.95
C VAL A 245 13.96 -4.93 -5.66
N ALA A 246 14.45 -3.94 -4.91
CA ALA A 246 14.99 -2.70 -5.45
C ALA A 246 16.23 -2.94 -6.32
N GLU A 247 17.19 -3.76 -5.88
CA GLU A 247 18.38 -4.13 -6.65
C GLU A 247 18.02 -4.83 -7.96
N ALA A 248 17.04 -5.75 -7.91
CA ALA A 248 16.52 -6.42 -9.11
C ALA A 248 15.86 -5.42 -10.07
N ALA A 249 15.03 -4.51 -9.55
CA ALA A 249 14.40 -3.45 -10.33
C ALA A 249 15.43 -2.49 -10.96
N ILE A 250 16.47 -2.09 -10.21
CA ILE A 250 17.55 -1.23 -10.73
C ILE A 250 18.30 -1.92 -11.87
N SER A 251 18.64 -3.21 -11.71
CA SER A 251 19.31 -3.99 -12.77
C SER A 251 18.41 -4.10 -14.01
N GLN A 252 17.12 -4.39 -13.81
CA GLN A 252 16.11 -4.47 -14.86
C GLN A 252 15.97 -3.15 -15.64
N VAL A 253 15.92 -2.01 -14.95
CA VAL A 253 15.78 -0.69 -15.58
C VAL A 253 17.04 -0.33 -16.37
N LYS A 254 18.24 -0.58 -15.83
CA LYS A 254 19.52 -0.34 -16.53
C LYS A 254 19.58 -1.08 -17.88
N ASP A 255 19.11 -2.33 -17.88
CA ASP A 255 19.10 -3.19 -19.06
C ASP A 255 17.83 -3.02 -19.94
N PHE A 256 16.96 -2.06 -19.61
CA PHE A 256 15.64 -1.89 -20.23
C PHE A 256 14.74 -3.12 -20.25
N LYS A 257 14.96 -4.05 -19.33
CA LYS A 257 14.13 -5.25 -19.16
C LYS A 257 13.23 -5.03 -17.95
N LEU A 258 12.17 -4.22 -18.11
CA LEU A 258 11.22 -3.95 -17.03
C LEU A 258 10.51 -5.24 -16.60
N GLY A 259 11.09 -5.90 -15.60
CA GLY A 259 10.53 -7.09 -14.99
C GLY A 259 9.41 -6.76 -14.01
N ASN A 260 8.91 -7.79 -13.35
CA ASN A 260 7.81 -7.65 -12.39
C ASN A 260 8.17 -6.74 -11.21
N ASP A 261 9.45 -6.67 -10.83
CA ASP A 261 9.91 -5.89 -9.68
C ASP A 261 9.75 -4.38 -9.94
N ALA A 262 10.30 -3.88 -11.06
CA ALA A 262 10.13 -2.47 -11.45
C ALA A 262 8.66 -2.12 -11.72
N ARG A 263 7.94 -2.97 -12.46
CA ARG A 263 6.51 -2.78 -12.76
C ARG A 263 5.66 -2.69 -11.49
N CYS A 264 5.93 -3.55 -10.51
CA CYS A 264 5.22 -3.54 -9.24
C CYS A 264 5.42 -2.22 -8.49
N LEU A 265 6.66 -1.74 -8.38
CA LEU A 265 6.96 -0.51 -7.65
C LEU A 265 6.30 0.71 -8.29
N VAL A 266 6.36 0.81 -9.63
CA VAL A 266 5.65 1.84 -10.39
C VAL A 266 4.15 1.79 -10.13
N HIS A 267 3.56 0.61 -10.30
CA HIS A 267 2.12 0.40 -10.16
C HIS A 267 1.61 0.85 -8.78
N LEU A 268 2.40 0.61 -7.72
CA LEU A 268 2.07 1.08 -6.38
C LEU A 268 2.12 2.61 -6.23
N VAL A 269 3.10 3.26 -6.85
CA VAL A 269 3.21 4.74 -6.86
C VAL A 269 2.01 5.34 -7.60
N GLU A 270 1.63 4.78 -8.75
CA GLU A 270 0.46 5.20 -9.50
C GLU A 270 -0.83 4.99 -8.72
N LEU A 271 -1.01 3.81 -8.10
CA LEU A 271 -2.17 3.52 -7.25
C LEU A 271 -2.27 4.49 -6.07
N ALA A 272 -1.16 4.88 -5.43
CA ALA A 272 -1.17 5.87 -4.36
C ALA A 272 -1.70 7.24 -4.86
N SER A 273 -1.30 7.66 -6.07
CA SER A 273 -1.82 8.88 -6.70
C SER A 273 -3.33 8.79 -7.03
N GLN A 274 -3.78 7.63 -7.54
CA GLN A 274 -5.19 7.38 -7.83
C GLN A 274 -6.03 7.34 -6.56
N MET A 275 -5.49 6.77 -5.47
CA MET A 275 -6.12 6.79 -4.16
C MET A 275 -6.37 8.20 -3.66
N ALA A 276 -5.39 9.11 -3.77
CA ALA A 276 -5.56 10.48 -3.32
C ALA A 276 -6.63 11.23 -4.14
N ARG A 277 -6.62 11.08 -5.47
CA ARG A 277 -7.67 11.63 -6.34
C ARG A 277 -9.05 11.10 -5.96
N LYS A 278 -9.18 9.77 -5.81
CA LYS A 278 -10.46 9.16 -5.45
C LYS A 278 -10.94 9.55 -4.05
N THR A 279 -10.00 9.78 -3.13
CA THR A 279 -10.30 10.28 -1.79
C THR A 279 -10.83 11.71 -1.84
N GLN A 280 -10.23 12.58 -2.65
CA GLN A 280 -10.75 13.93 -2.90
C GLN A 280 -12.18 13.86 -3.43
N GLU A 281 -12.40 13.14 -4.54
CA GLU A 281 -13.71 12.99 -5.18
C GLU A 281 -14.78 12.53 -4.18
N TRP A 282 -14.54 11.40 -3.49
CA TRP A 282 -15.51 10.86 -2.54
C TRP A 282 -15.76 11.77 -1.33
N TYR A 283 -14.80 12.60 -0.93
CA TYR A 283 -15.00 13.56 0.15
C TYR A 283 -15.79 14.79 -0.30
N GLU A 284 -15.59 15.25 -1.53
CA GLU A 284 -16.35 16.33 -2.14
C GLU A 284 -17.81 15.91 -2.37
N GLU A 285 -18.03 14.68 -2.84
CA GLU A 285 -19.35 14.05 -3.02
C GLU A 285 -20.06 13.69 -1.70
N GLY A 286 -19.38 13.80 -0.56
CA GLY A 286 -19.92 13.46 0.76
C GLY A 286 -20.03 11.95 1.05
N HIS A 287 -19.39 11.11 0.25
CA HIS A 287 -19.26 9.67 0.50
C HIS A 287 -18.28 9.32 1.62
N LEU A 288 -17.32 10.20 1.92
CA LEU A 288 -16.40 10.08 3.04
C LEU A 288 -16.62 11.19 4.07
N ASN A 289 -16.58 10.83 5.36
CA ASN A 289 -16.40 11.82 6.41
C ASN A 289 -14.93 12.26 6.51
N ALA A 290 -14.66 13.36 7.24
CA ALA A 290 -13.31 13.93 7.31
C ALA A 290 -12.26 12.98 7.90
N LEU A 291 -12.64 12.16 8.89
CA LEU A 291 -11.74 11.16 9.48
C LEU A 291 -11.35 10.09 8.43
N ALA A 292 -12.34 9.55 7.72
CA ALA A 292 -12.12 8.56 6.68
C ALA A 292 -11.27 9.11 5.53
N ALA A 293 -11.54 10.34 5.08
CA ALA A 293 -10.72 11.00 4.06
C ALA A 293 -9.25 11.15 4.50
N VAL A 294 -9.03 11.61 5.74
CA VAL A 294 -7.68 11.75 6.32
C VAL A 294 -6.96 10.41 6.42
N THR A 295 -7.64 9.34 6.86
CA THR A 295 -7.05 8.00 6.88
C THR A 295 -6.66 7.54 5.47
N LYS A 296 -7.49 7.81 4.45
CA LYS A 296 -7.17 7.41 3.07
C LYS A 296 -6.02 8.23 2.48
N PHE A 297 -5.95 9.54 2.74
CA PHE A 297 -4.78 10.35 2.38
C PHE A 297 -3.52 9.88 3.11
N ASN A 298 -3.60 9.57 4.40
CA ASN A 298 -2.46 9.04 5.14
C ASN A 298 -1.95 7.75 4.50
N ASN A 299 -2.83 6.80 4.18
CA ASN A 299 -2.42 5.56 3.53
C ASN A 299 -1.75 5.80 2.16
N ALA A 300 -2.22 6.77 1.38
CA ALA A 300 -1.59 7.13 0.10
C ALA A 300 -0.19 7.75 0.32
N LEU A 301 -0.03 8.60 1.34
CA LEU A 301 1.25 9.19 1.72
C LEU A 301 2.22 8.13 2.29
N ASP A 302 1.75 7.21 3.13
CA ASP A 302 2.55 6.10 3.65
C ASP A 302 3.14 5.28 2.49
N LEU A 303 2.30 4.91 1.50
CA LEU A 303 2.77 4.19 0.32
C LEU A 303 3.82 4.99 -0.47
N LEU A 304 3.58 6.27 -0.73
CA LEU A 304 4.56 7.11 -1.45
C LEU A 304 5.85 7.33 -0.66
N GLN A 305 5.77 7.54 0.65
CA GLN A 305 6.95 7.72 1.50
C GLN A 305 7.84 6.48 1.41
N MET A 306 7.26 5.30 1.60
CA MET A 306 7.97 4.03 1.54
C MET A 306 8.61 3.74 0.19
N LEU A 307 8.00 4.18 -0.91
CA LEU A 307 8.48 3.88 -2.26
C LEU A 307 9.45 4.94 -2.80
N VAL A 308 9.20 6.21 -2.51
CA VAL A 308 9.85 7.35 -3.19
C VAL A 308 10.83 8.08 -2.28
N THR A 309 10.69 8.00 -0.95
CA THR A 309 11.56 8.76 -0.02
C THR A 309 12.47 7.88 0.83
N GLU A 310 12.17 6.57 0.93
CA GLU A 310 12.94 5.64 1.75
C GLU A 310 13.89 4.78 0.90
N SER A 311 15.09 4.54 1.44
CA SER A 311 16.02 3.56 0.86
C SER A 311 15.52 2.15 1.16
N PRO A 312 15.65 1.18 0.24
CA PRO A 312 16.35 1.21 -1.05
C PRO A 312 15.45 1.45 -2.27
N THR A 313 14.14 1.44 -2.10
CA THR A 313 13.15 1.62 -3.17
C THR A 313 13.30 2.96 -3.87
N MET A 314 13.65 4.02 -3.15
CA MET A 314 13.94 5.34 -3.73
C MET A 314 15.00 5.30 -4.84
N GLU A 315 16.02 4.44 -4.74
CA GLU A 315 17.10 4.35 -5.74
C GLU A 315 16.59 3.87 -7.10
N VAL A 316 15.49 3.10 -7.11
CA VAL A 316 14.81 2.67 -8.34
C VAL A 316 14.26 3.90 -9.09
N PHE A 317 13.69 4.84 -8.34
CA PHE A 317 13.10 6.07 -8.85
C PHE A 317 14.13 7.19 -9.11
N GLU A 318 15.43 6.93 -9.03
CA GLU A 318 16.49 7.83 -9.55
C GLU A 318 16.73 7.64 -11.06
N SER A 319 16.04 6.69 -11.69
CA SER A 319 16.05 6.53 -13.16
C SER A 319 15.08 7.54 -13.80
N PRO A 320 15.46 8.31 -14.84
CA PRO A 320 14.67 9.45 -15.35
C PRO A 320 13.17 9.17 -15.57
N GLY A 321 12.82 8.05 -16.22
CA GLY A 321 11.41 7.68 -16.43
C GLY A 321 10.63 7.33 -15.18
N LEU A 322 11.27 6.66 -14.24
CA LEU A 322 10.64 6.32 -12.98
C LEU A 322 10.53 7.56 -12.07
N ALA A 323 11.53 8.44 -12.12
CA ALA A 323 11.54 9.71 -11.40
C ALA A 323 10.36 10.60 -11.80
N GLN A 324 10.01 10.66 -13.09
CA GLN A 324 8.82 11.36 -13.59
C GLN A 324 7.52 10.81 -13.03
N ILE A 325 7.35 9.48 -13.03
CA ILE A 325 6.15 8.84 -12.47
C ILE A 325 6.02 9.17 -10.97
N ALA A 326 7.12 9.08 -10.23
CA ALA A 326 7.16 9.43 -8.81
C ALA A 326 6.85 10.92 -8.56
N ALA A 327 7.43 11.83 -9.35
CA ALA A 327 7.19 13.26 -9.27
C ALA A 327 5.71 13.60 -9.56
N ALA A 328 5.15 13.07 -10.64
CA ALA A 328 3.75 13.24 -11.00
C ALA A 328 2.80 12.71 -9.92
N ALA A 329 3.12 11.55 -9.33
CA ALA A 329 2.35 11.00 -8.22
C ALA A 329 2.38 11.90 -6.98
N LEU A 330 3.56 12.41 -6.58
CA LEU A 330 3.70 13.34 -5.45
C LEU A 330 2.88 14.62 -5.65
N VAL A 331 2.96 15.23 -6.84
CA VAL A 331 2.20 16.43 -7.20
C VAL A 331 0.71 16.15 -7.16
N THR A 332 0.28 15.00 -7.69
CA THR A 332 -1.12 14.58 -7.70
C THR A 332 -1.65 14.39 -6.28
N VAL A 333 -0.92 13.68 -5.41
CA VAL A 333 -1.32 13.47 -4.02
C VAL A 333 -1.38 14.79 -3.26
N THR A 334 -0.36 15.64 -3.41
CA THR A 334 -0.29 16.95 -2.76
C THR A 334 -1.44 17.85 -3.19
N SER A 335 -1.69 17.96 -4.48
CA SER A 335 -2.77 18.78 -5.04
C SER A 335 -4.14 18.26 -4.59
N SER A 336 -4.35 16.94 -4.65
CA SER A 336 -5.63 16.33 -4.26
C SER A 336 -5.96 16.58 -2.79
N PHE A 337 -4.96 16.48 -1.91
CA PHE A 337 -5.11 16.81 -0.51
C PHE A 337 -5.40 18.30 -0.31
N LEU A 338 -4.63 19.19 -0.95
CA LEU A 338 -4.81 20.63 -0.79
C LEU A 338 -6.19 21.11 -1.22
N ASN A 339 -6.77 20.54 -2.27
CA ASN A 339 -8.10 20.89 -2.75
C ASN A 339 -9.18 20.75 -1.67
N VAL A 340 -9.06 19.72 -0.81
CA VAL A 340 -10.03 19.46 0.26
C VAL A 340 -9.59 19.98 1.63
N ALA A 341 -8.35 20.47 1.73
CA ALA A 341 -7.75 20.73 3.03
C ALA A 341 -8.42 21.88 3.80
N SER A 342 -8.96 22.90 3.13
CA SER A 342 -9.70 23.98 3.80
C SER A 342 -10.94 23.45 4.54
N LYS A 343 -11.70 22.55 3.89
CA LYS A 343 -12.90 21.91 4.46
C LYS A 343 -12.54 20.91 5.58
N LEU A 344 -11.41 20.23 5.48
CA LEU A 344 -10.89 19.39 6.58
C LEU A 344 -10.48 20.26 7.78
N MET A 345 -9.68 21.30 7.54
CA MET A 345 -9.14 22.17 8.59
C MET A 345 -10.22 22.96 9.34
N SER A 346 -11.33 23.32 8.68
CA SER A 346 -12.45 23.99 9.34
C SER A 346 -13.17 23.09 10.36
N GLN A 347 -13.07 21.77 10.22
CA GLN A 347 -13.70 20.81 11.14
C GLN A 347 -12.83 20.52 12.36
N LYS A 348 -11.55 20.13 12.15
CA LYS A 348 -10.62 19.75 13.24
C LYS A 348 -9.17 20.11 12.88
N PRO A 349 -8.74 21.38 13.04
CA PRO A 349 -7.45 21.84 12.54
C PRO A 349 -6.26 21.13 13.19
N LYS A 350 -6.33 20.86 14.50
CA LYS A 350 -5.28 20.12 15.22
C LYS A 350 -5.14 18.68 14.74
N THR A 351 -6.25 18.04 14.39
CA THR A 351 -6.28 16.64 13.97
C THR A 351 -5.67 16.45 12.59
N TYR A 352 -5.67 17.47 11.72
CA TYR A 352 -5.24 17.29 10.31
C TYR A 352 -3.93 18.00 9.97
N ARG A 353 -3.38 18.79 10.90
CA ARG A 353 -2.07 19.45 10.76
C ARG A 353 -0.94 18.46 10.49
N PHE A 354 -1.02 17.23 11.00
CA PHE A 354 0.03 16.23 10.80
C PHE A 354 0.21 15.84 9.33
N LEU A 355 -0.85 15.84 8.51
CA LEU A 355 -0.74 15.50 7.07
C LEU A 355 0.09 16.54 6.31
N PHE A 356 -0.01 17.82 6.69
CA PHE A 356 0.83 18.86 6.10
C PHE A 356 2.30 18.68 6.49
N LEU A 357 2.56 18.48 7.78
CA LEU A 357 3.92 18.19 8.24
C LEU A 357 4.49 16.96 7.54
N TYR A 358 3.66 15.95 7.34
CA TYR A 358 4.06 14.72 6.67
C TYR A 358 4.42 14.96 5.20
N ILE A 359 3.59 15.68 4.44
CA ILE A 359 3.91 16.08 3.06
C ILE A 359 5.20 16.90 3.01
N ASP A 360 5.36 17.89 3.91
CA ASP A 360 6.56 18.73 3.93
C ASP A 360 7.83 17.93 4.24
N MET A 361 7.77 16.99 5.19
CA MET A 361 8.87 16.07 5.51
C MET A 361 9.23 15.17 4.32
N MET A 362 8.27 14.77 3.50
CA MET A 362 8.58 14.04 2.27
C MET A 362 9.39 14.90 1.30
N TYR A 363 8.99 16.16 1.07
CA TYR A 363 9.75 17.09 0.24
C TYR A 363 11.13 17.44 0.83
N GLU A 364 11.26 17.54 2.15
CA GLU A 364 12.54 17.69 2.85
C GLU A 364 13.49 16.55 2.49
N ARG A 365 13.03 15.31 2.59
CA ARG A 365 13.85 14.13 2.29
C ARG A 365 14.27 14.06 0.82
N LEU A 366 13.40 14.48 -0.09
CA LEU A 366 13.70 14.57 -1.52
C LEU A 366 14.72 15.67 -1.85
N THR A 367 14.68 16.78 -1.12
CA THR A 367 15.59 17.93 -1.32
C THR A 367 16.93 17.78 -0.62
N ALA A 368 16.99 17.01 0.47
CA ALA A 368 18.22 16.76 1.21
C ALA A 368 19.27 15.96 0.39
N ARG A 369 18.87 15.31 -0.70
CA ARG A 369 19.77 14.53 -1.55
C ARG A 369 20.42 15.38 -2.64
N LYS A 370 21.72 15.14 -2.85
CA LYS A 370 22.55 15.81 -3.87
C LYS A 370 22.55 15.14 -5.25
N SER A 371 21.87 14.00 -5.40
CA SER A 371 21.92 13.24 -6.66
C SER A 371 21.25 14.03 -7.80
N PRO A 372 21.94 14.26 -8.94
CA PRO A 372 21.41 15.05 -10.05
C PRO A 372 20.25 14.36 -10.80
N LYS A 373 19.96 13.09 -10.50
CA LYS A 373 18.84 12.33 -11.10
C LYS A 373 17.68 12.11 -10.12
N ALA A 374 17.65 12.86 -9.02
CA ALA A 374 16.62 12.70 -8.00
C ALA A 374 15.24 13.20 -8.50
N VAL A 375 14.18 12.58 -7.98
CA VAL A 375 12.77 13.01 -8.16
C VAL A 375 12.58 14.51 -7.92
N SER A 376 13.37 15.12 -7.02
CA SER A 376 13.35 16.57 -6.76
C SER A 376 13.78 17.42 -7.95
N VAL A 377 14.70 16.94 -8.81
CA VAL A 377 15.10 17.63 -10.04
C VAL A 377 13.97 17.61 -11.06
N VAL A 378 13.34 16.45 -11.24
CA VAL A 378 12.19 16.30 -12.14
C VAL A 378 11.00 17.15 -11.67
N LEU A 379 10.73 17.16 -10.36
CA LEU A 379 9.73 18.04 -9.75
C LEU A 379 9.95 19.51 -10.10
N LYS A 380 11.20 19.99 -10.03
CA LYS A 380 11.55 21.38 -10.37
C LYS A 380 11.41 21.67 -11.85
N ARG A 381 11.78 20.74 -12.72
CA ARG A 381 11.79 20.97 -14.17
C ARG A 381 10.40 20.81 -14.78
N GLU A 382 9.75 19.68 -14.55
CA GLU A 382 8.53 19.30 -15.27
C GLU A 382 7.25 19.68 -14.53
N HIS A 383 7.32 19.85 -13.21
CA HIS A 383 6.15 20.14 -12.38
C HIS A 383 6.20 21.50 -11.70
N MET A 384 7.08 22.41 -12.15
CA MET A 384 7.21 23.76 -11.57
C MET A 384 5.88 24.49 -11.47
N HIS A 385 5.09 24.47 -12.57
CA HIS A 385 3.80 25.16 -12.59
C HIS A 385 2.82 24.57 -11.57
N ALA A 386 2.73 23.24 -11.50
CA ALA A 386 1.87 22.56 -10.54
C ALA A 386 2.30 22.84 -9.09
N LEU A 387 3.61 22.81 -8.84
CA LEU A 387 4.19 23.25 -7.58
C LEU A 387 3.77 24.71 -7.31
N PHE A 388 3.87 25.63 -8.27
CA PHE A 388 3.55 27.04 -8.06
C PHE A 388 2.09 27.21 -7.62
N LEU A 389 1.17 26.47 -8.25
CA LEU A 389 -0.23 26.43 -7.85
C LEU A 389 -0.40 25.86 -6.43
N ILE A 390 0.33 24.79 -6.08
CA ILE A 390 0.36 24.22 -4.72
C ILE A 390 0.81 25.28 -3.71
N ARG A 391 1.92 25.99 -3.97
CA ARG A 391 2.46 27.04 -3.09
C ARG A 391 1.49 28.20 -2.92
N LYS A 392 0.88 28.65 -4.01
CA LYS A 392 -0.15 29.69 -3.95
C LYS A 392 -1.33 29.24 -3.10
N ALA A 393 -1.83 28.03 -3.34
CA ALA A 393 -2.95 27.45 -2.59
C ALA A 393 -2.63 27.27 -1.09
N THR A 394 -1.37 27.02 -0.72
CA THR A 394 -0.97 26.91 0.69
C THR A 394 -0.85 28.27 1.35
N HIS A 395 -0.27 29.25 0.64
CA HIS A 395 -0.20 30.63 1.09
C HIS A 395 -1.59 31.22 1.35
N ASP A 396 -2.52 31.04 0.41
CA ASP A 396 -3.91 31.53 0.54
C ASP A 396 -4.66 30.90 1.73
N LYS A 397 -4.23 29.72 2.18
CA LYS A 397 -4.79 29.00 3.34
C LYS A 397 -4.03 29.28 4.64
N GLY A 398 -3.00 30.12 4.63
CA GLY A 398 -2.14 30.39 5.79
C GLY A 398 -1.30 29.19 6.22
N ILE A 399 -0.98 28.30 5.28
CA ILE A 399 -0.23 27.07 5.51
C ILE A 399 1.17 27.24 4.95
N SER A 400 2.18 27.05 5.81
CA SER A 400 3.58 27.10 5.40
C SER A 400 4.10 25.70 5.14
N PHE A 401 4.58 25.45 3.92
CA PHE A 401 5.43 24.31 3.59
C PHE A 401 6.86 24.83 3.40
N VAL A 402 7.73 24.55 4.37
CA VAL A 402 9.09 25.10 4.38
C VAL A 402 9.91 24.48 3.25
N HIS A 403 9.82 23.16 3.11
CA HIS A 403 10.67 22.40 2.20
C HIS A 403 10.13 22.41 0.78
N LEU A 404 8.80 22.40 0.62
CA LEU A 404 8.20 22.68 -0.68
C LEU A 404 8.60 24.08 -1.17
N SER A 405 8.62 25.09 -0.30
CA SER A 405 9.04 26.46 -0.66
C SER A 405 10.51 26.51 -1.11
N ALA A 406 11.39 25.71 -0.49
CA ALA A 406 12.79 25.60 -0.89
C ALA A 406 12.99 25.07 -2.32
N LEU A 407 12.08 24.21 -2.82
CA LEU A 407 12.11 23.76 -4.21
C LEU A 407 11.93 24.91 -5.21
N PHE A 408 11.18 25.96 -4.87
CA PHE A 408 10.93 27.12 -5.76
C PHE A 408 12.07 28.09 -5.83
N LEU A 409 12.74 28.35 -4.71
CA LEU A 409 13.82 29.34 -4.66
C LEU A 409 15.03 28.93 -5.52
N GLN A 410 15.05 27.67 -5.96
CA GLN A 410 16.10 27.10 -6.80
C GLN A 410 15.68 26.88 -8.26
N GLY A 411 14.48 27.31 -8.68
CA GLY A 411 13.94 27.00 -10.01
C GLY A 411 13.12 28.15 -10.59
N LEU A 412 13.79 29.05 -11.29
CA LEU A 412 13.18 29.85 -12.35
C LEU A 412 13.71 29.29 -13.67
N PHE A 413 13.04 28.28 -14.20
CA PHE A 413 13.34 27.68 -15.49
C PHE A 413 12.08 27.73 -16.34
N GLU A 414 12.09 28.66 -17.30
CA GLU A 414 11.31 28.50 -18.52
C GLU A 414 12.21 27.75 -19.50
N GLU A 415 11.99 26.45 -19.69
CA GLU A 415 12.65 25.71 -20.76
C GLU A 415 12.12 26.29 -22.08
N ARG A 416 12.90 27.15 -22.74
CA ARG A 416 12.52 27.79 -24.01
C ARG A 416 12.51 26.73 -25.12
N THR A 417 11.40 26.03 -25.25
CA THR A 417 11.16 25.05 -26.32
C THR A 417 11.06 25.71 -27.70
N GLU A 418 10.69 27.00 -27.76
CA GLU A 418 10.49 27.76 -29.00
C GLU A 418 11.76 27.86 -29.88
N SER A 419 12.96 27.65 -29.31
CA SER A 419 14.24 27.66 -30.05
C SER A 419 14.97 26.32 -30.03
N CYS A 420 14.34 25.24 -29.57
CA CYS A 420 14.96 23.92 -29.51
C CYS A 420 14.95 23.24 -30.89
N PRO A 421 16.08 22.72 -31.39
CA PRO A 421 16.11 21.89 -32.59
C PRO A 421 15.17 20.68 -32.45
N GLU A 422 14.33 20.45 -33.46
CA GLU A 422 13.31 19.38 -33.45
C GLU A 422 13.89 17.99 -33.16
N ARG A 423 15.12 17.71 -33.62
CA ARG A 423 15.84 16.45 -33.36
C ARG A 423 16.17 16.19 -31.87
N PHE A 424 16.09 17.21 -31.02
CA PHE A 424 16.29 17.10 -29.57
C PHE A 424 14.98 16.92 -28.83
N LEU A 425 13.84 17.04 -29.51
CA LEU A 425 12.53 16.87 -28.93
C LEU A 425 12.11 15.41 -29.00
N ASP A 426 11.49 14.95 -27.92
CA ASP A 426 10.84 13.66 -27.84
C ASP A 426 9.68 13.61 -28.85
N SER A 427 9.66 12.58 -29.70
CA SER A 427 8.64 12.47 -30.74
C SER A 427 7.20 12.29 -30.24
N VAL A 428 7.00 11.89 -28.98
CA VAL A 428 5.71 11.73 -28.32
C VAL A 428 5.36 12.95 -27.47
N THR A 429 6.26 13.38 -26.59
CA THR A 429 5.96 14.42 -25.59
C THR A 429 6.30 15.82 -26.07
N GLN A 430 7.08 15.96 -27.14
CA GLN A 430 7.60 17.23 -27.67
C GLN A 430 8.44 18.03 -26.66
N ALA A 431 8.91 17.39 -25.59
CA ALA A 431 9.83 17.96 -24.61
C ALA A 431 11.29 17.66 -25.00
N VAL A 432 12.24 18.47 -24.50
CA VAL A 432 13.67 18.23 -24.75
C VAL A 432 14.10 16.91 -24.08
N MET A 433 14.63 15.97 -24.86
CA MET A 433 15.08 14.67 -24.36
C MET A 433 16.28 14.81 -23.40
N GLU A 434 16.38 13.93 -22.41
CA GLU A 434 17.56 13.78 -21.56
C GLU A 434 18.41 12.58 -21.93
N ALA A 435 17.75 11.50 -22.29
CA ALA A 435 18.36 10.21 -22.58
C ALA A 435 17.68 9.66 -23.83
N PRO A 436 18.05 10.16 -25.03
CA PRO A 436 17.41 9.77 -26.27
C PRO A 436 17.59 8.27 -26.57
N VAL A 437 16.51 7.64 -27.00
CA VAL A 437 16.39 6.24 -27.38
C VAL A 437 15.72 6.12 -28.73
N LEU A 438 16.34 5.40 -29.65
CA LEU A 438 15.80 5.07 -30.97
C LEU A 438 14.87 3.85 -30.86
N LEU A 439 13.65 3.96 -31.36
CA LEU A 439 12.74 2.83 -31.57
C LEU A 439 13.02 2.22 -32.96
N HIS A 440 13.48 0.97 -33.02
CA HIS A 440 13.83 0.29 -34.28
C HIS A 440 12.63 0.04 -35.20
N SER A 441 11.42 -0.11 -34.64
CA SER A 441 10.17 -0.35 -35.38
C SER A 441 9.73 0.86 -36.19
N SER A 442 9.64 2.03 -35.56
CA SER A 442 9.20 3.29 -36.21
C SER A 442 10.35 4.15 -36.71
N LYS A 443 11.60 3.87 -36.29
CA LYS A 443 12.78 4.73 -36.46
C LYS A 443 12.64 6.11 -35.81
N MET A 444 11.68 6.27 -34.89
CA MET A 444 11.48 7.50 -34.13
C MET A 444 12.38 7.51 -32.90
N VAL A 445 12.81 8.70 -32.49
CA VAL A 445 13.55 8.90 -31.25
C VAL A 445 12.60 9.41 -30.17
N VAL A 446 12.65 8.76 -29.01
CA VAL A 446 11.90 9.13 -27.81
C VAL A 446 12.88 9.26 -26.66
N ASP A 447 12.48 9.92 -25.58
CA ASP A 447 13.24 9.90 -24.35
C ASP A 447 13.12 8.54 -23.66
N GLU A 448 14.17 8.16 -22.92
CA GLU A 448 14.19 6.98 -22.07
C GLU A 448 12.99 6.95 -21.11
N SER A 449 12.58 8.10 -20.60
CA SER A 449 11.41 8.23 -19.74
C SER A 449 10.10 7.86 -20.44
N THR A 450 9.90 8.38 -21.64
CA THR A 450 8.77 8.06 -22.51
C THR A 450 8.75 6.57 -22.85
N LEU A 451 9.89 5.97 -23.20
CA LEU A 451 9.99 4.53 -23.44
C LEU A 451 9.60 3.71 -22.21
N ILE A 452 10.13 4.06 -21.03
CA ILE A 452 9.81 3.37 -19.78
C ILE A 452 8.31 3.44 -19.51
N HIS A 453 7.70 4.63 -19.63
CA HIS A 453 6.26 4.80 -19.46
C HIS A 453 5.45 3.94 -20.44
N LEU A 454 5.85 3.86 -21.72
CA LEU A 454 5.21 2.98 -22.70
C LEU A 454 5.34 1.50 -22.29
N LEU A 455 6.53 1.03 -21.93
CA LEU A 455 6.75 -0.36 -21.50
C LEU A 455 5.96 -0.75 -20.23
N LEU A 456 5.55 0.24 -19.43
CA LEU A 456 4.73 0.07 -18.23
C LEU A 456 3.23 0.06 -18.55
N THR A 457 2.77 0.97 -19.41
CA THR A 457 1.33 1.20 -19.66
C THR A 457 0.78 0.42 -20.86
N SER A 458 1.51 0.45 -21.97
CA SER A 458 1.15 -0.21 -23.22
C SER A 458 2.44 -0.54 -23.97
N PRO A 459 2.95 -1.79 -23.90
CA PRO A 459 4.22 -2.17 -24.49
C PRO A 459 4.10 -2.31 -26.01
N SER A 460 3.76 -1.23 -26.69
CA SER A 460 3.61 -1.12 -28.13
C SER A 460 4.09 0.25 -28.59
N ASP A 461 4.75 0.27 -29.74
CA ASP A 461 5.25 1.48 -30.36
C ASP A 461 4.06 2.40 -30.70
N PRO A 462 4.08 3.67 -30.27
CA PRO A 462 2.93 4.57 -30.43
C PRO A 462 2.64 4.91 -31.90
N PHE A 463 3.60 4.75 -32.80
CA PHE A 463 3.49 5.08 -34.23
C PHE A 463 3.11 3.88 -35.08
N THR A 464 3.66 2.69 -34.77
CA THR A 464 3.45 1.47 -35.58
C THR A 464 2.51 0.45 -34.92
N ARG A 465 2.26 0.59 -33.61
CA ARG A 465 1.57 -0.39 -32.76
C ARG A 465 2.23 -1.78 -32.71
N CYS A 466 3.48 -1.88 -33.17
CA CYS A 466 4.28 -3.08 -33.01
C CYS A 466 4.64 -3.27 -31.52
N PRO A 467 4.64 -4.51 -30.98
CA PRO A 467 5.07 -4.75 -29.61
C PRO A 467 6.49 -4.20 -29.35
N LEU A 468 6.69 -3.55 -28.21
CA LEU A 468 8.01 -3.12 -27.75
C LEU A 468 8.64 -4.24 -26.91
N ASP A 469 9.66 -4.89 -27.44
CA ASP A 469 10.50 -5.87 -26.74
C ASP A 469 11.96 -5.39 -26.63
N SER A 470 12.82 -6.13 -25.94
CA SER A 470 14.19 -5.69 -25.64
C SER A 470 15.07 -5.42 -26.86
N ASP A 471 14.70 -5.94 -28.04
CA ASP A 471 15.51 -5.83 -29.26
C ASP A 471 14.98 -4.70 -30.17
N THR A 472 13.88 -4.04 -29.77
CA THR A 472 13.22 -2.99 -30.56
C THR A 472 13.71 -1.57 -30.29
N TYR A 473 14.75 -1.37 -29.47
CA TYR A 473 15.28 -0.01 -29.24
C TYR A 473 16.78 0.04 -28.86
N SER A 474 17.40 1.22 -29.04
CA SER A 474 18.81 1.48 -28.70
C SER A 474 19.04 2.90 -28.16
N ARG A 475 19.88 3.05 -27.12
CA ARG A 475 20.28 4.38 -26.61
C ARG A 475 21.11 5.12 -27.66
N LEU A 476 20.95 6.44 -27.74
CA LEU A 476 21.70 7.31 -28.64
C LEU A 476 22.65 8.23 -27.84
N PRO A 477 23.79 7.74 -27.32
CA PRO A 477 24.70 8.54 -26.50
C PRO A 477 25.24 9.78 -27.24
N ASP A 478 25.50 9.68 -28.55
CA ASP A 478 25.98 10.82 -29.34
C ASP A 478 24.94 11.96 -29.39
N LEU A 479 23.64 11.60 -29.53
CA LEU A 479 22.56 12.59 -29.50
C LEU A 479 22.37 13.16 -28.09
N GLN A 480 22.60 12.35 -27.06
CA GLN A 480 22.60 12.80 -25.68
C GLN A 480 23.68 13.87 -25.45
N ASP A 481 24.91 13.63 -25.91
CA ASP A 481 26.02 14.56 -25.80
C ASP A 481 25.73 15.87 -26.55
N ASP A 482 25.13 15.79 -27.74
CA ASP A 482 24.68 16.95 -28.52
C ASP A 482 23.64 17.79 -27.75
N ILE A 483 22.66 17.14 -27.11
CA ILE A 483 21.63 17.81 -26.32
C ILE A 483 22.27 18.50 -25.10
N VAL A 484 23.18 17.82 -24.40
CA VAL A 484 23.89 18.37 -23.24
C VAL A 484 24.73 19.59 -23.66
N ALA A 485 25.45 19.50 -24.78
CA ALA A 485 26.22 20.62 -25.32
C ALA A 485 25.32 21.81 -25.70
N TRP A 486 24.16 21.54 -26.31
CA TRP A 486 23.17 22.56 -26.63
C TRP A 486 22.61 23.24 -25.38
N ARG A 487 22.23 22.47 -24.35
CA ARG A 487 21.73 23.02 -23.07
C ARG A 487 22.76 23.93 -22.41
N LYS A 488 24.02 23.50 -22.38
CA LYS A 488 25.13 24.31 -21.84
C LYS A 488 25.33 25.61 -22.60
N ASN A 489 25.31 25.58 -23.94
CA ASN A 489 25.51 26.76 -24.77
C ASN A 489 24.36 27.77 -24.69
N ASN A 490 23.15 27.31 -24.36
CA ASN A 490 21.96 28.16 -24.23
C ASN A 490 21.65 28.54 -22.79
N ASP A 491 22.58 28.28 -21.85
CA ASP A 491 22.39 28.60 -20.43
C ASP A 491 21.13 27.95 -19.83
N ILE A 492 20.75 26.77 -20.36
CA ILE A 492 19.59 25.99 -19.89
C ILE A 492 19.94 25.15 -18.65
N ASP A 493 21.22 24.91 -18.36
CA ASP A 493 21.65 24.16 -17.16
C ASP A 493 22.54 25.00 -16.21
N SER A 494 22.89 26.23 -16.59
CA SER A 494 23.94 27.01 -15.90
C SER A 494 23.42 27.92 -14.77
N SER A 495 22.11 28.01 -14.56
CA SER A 495 21.52 28.67 -13.38
C SER A 495 21.55 27.83 -12.08
N TYR A 496 22.27 26.72 -12.03
CA TYR A 496 22.64 26.07 -10.76
C TYR A 496 23.81 26.81 -10.12
N VAL A 497 23.52 27.95 -9.48
CA VAL A 497 24.51 28.69 -8.67
C VAL A 497 24.33 28.36 -7.19
N GLU A 498 25.42 27.96 -6.56
CA GLU A 498 25.59 27.76 -5.12
C GLU A 498 25.26 29.04 -4.32
N ASP A 499 24.62 28.87 -3.15
CA ASP A 499 24.46 29.88 -2.09
C ASP A 499 23.76 31.21 -2.48
N SER A 500 22.42 31.20 -2.57
CA SER A 500 21.63 32.45 -2.47
C SER A 500 21.38 32.83 -0.99
N GLU A 501 21.54 34.11 -0.64
CA GLU A 501 21.31 34.66 0.72
C GLU A 501 19.90 34.36 1.27
N ASP A 502 18.91 34.15 0.41
CA ASP A 502 17.54 33.78 0.80
C ASP A 502 17.44 32.42 1.50
N VAL A 503 18.34 31.48 1.19
CA VAL A 503 18.42 30.17 1.88
C VAL A 503 18.96 30.32 3.30
N ARG A 504 19.80 31.34 3.57
CA ARG A 504 20.29 31.65 4.92
C ARG A 504 19.20 32.26 5.79
N LEU A 505 18.39 33.17 5.23
CA LEU A 505 17.26 33.79 5.93
C LEU A 505 16.18 32.78 6.33
N THR A 506 15.86 31.80 5.47
CA THR A 506 14.90 30.73 5.82
C THR A 506 15.44 29.78 6.89
N ARG A 507 16.75 29.47 6.88
CA ARG A 507 17.38 28.67 7.94
C ARG A 507 17.38 29.37 9.30
N ASP A 508 17.61 30.67 9.34
CA ASP A 508 17.62 31.44 10.59
C ASP A 508 16.21 31.68 11.16
N GLN A 509 15.19 31.85 10.31
CA GLN A 509 13.79 31.89 10.77
C GLN A 509 13.31 30.54 11.32
N ASN A 510 13.78 29.42 10.77
CA ASN A 510 13.42 28.08 11.25
C ASN A 510 14.05 27.72 12.59
N ARG A 511 15.19 28.32 12.96
CA ARG A 511 15.78 28.16 14.30
C ARG A 511 14.99 28.86 15.41
N LEU A 512 14.10 29.79 15.05
CA LEU A 512 13.29 30.56 16.00
C LEU A 512 11.87 30.00 16.19
N LEU A 513 11.48 28.95 15.45
CA LEU A 513 10.12 28.37 15.46
C LEU A 513 10.05 26.90 15.93
N VAL A 514 11.19 26.32 16.35
CA VAL A 514 11.28 25.07 17.13
C VAL A 514 11.50 25.44 18.59
#